data_AF-A0A2S5D489-F1
#
_entry.id   AF-A0A2S5D489-F1
#
_cell.length_a   1.000
_cell.length_b   1.000
_cell.length_c   1.000
_cell.angle_alpha   90.00
_cell.angle_beta   90.00
_cell.angle_gamma   90.00
#
_symmetry.space_group_name_H-M   'P 1'
#
loop_
_entity.id
_entity.type
_entity.pdbx_description
1 polymer ?
#
loop_
_entity_poly.entity_id
_entity_poly.type
_entity_poly.pdbx_seq_one_letter_code
_entity_poly.pdbx_strand_id
1 'polypeptide(L)'
;MMKGLKKWRLFSLLAVMMVFLSGCGEDYISALKPSGQVGKEQFNLLLLATGIMTLVIVVVSVIYLLAFLKFRRSKVGENVIPKQVEGSHTLEVIWTVIPIILLLILSVPVVTATYKFADVAAMDEVDEAGNKTALTVNVTAKLYWWEFEYPNQGIVTAQELVVPTGQKVYFNLKAADVKHSFWIPAIGGKMDTNVENLNKFYLVFDKESADLKDGVFYGKCAELCGPSHALMDFKVKTVSPEAFDAWVANMKATEGQTASKDSTDLGEATFANSCLACHAVSGVGGTGGVGPNLTTFGDRNRVAGFLEHNEENLKAWIKNPGEFKPGNLMMNPEGTAPVYGDLTDEEIQALATYIMGLSVEK
;
A
#
# COMPACT_ATOMS: atom_id res chain seq x y z
N MET A 1 -19.46 3.31 -55.38
CA MET A 1 -19.85 2.74 -54.08
C MET A 1 -18.61 2.31 -53.30
N MET A 2 -18.32 2.99 -52.18
CA MET A 2 -17.06 2.93 -51.44
C MET A 2 -16.84 1.57 -50.74
N LYS A 3 -15.88 0.77 -51.23
CA LYS A 3 -15.32 -0.40 -50.52
C LYS A 3 -14.22 -0.03 -49.49
N GLY A 4 -14.06 1.26 -49.16
CA GLY A 4 -13.01 1.77 -48.26
C GLY A 4 -13.39 1.93 -46.78
N LEU A 5 -14.68 2.03 -46.44
CA LEU A 5 -15.12 2.37 -45.07
C LEU A 5 -14.98 1.25 -44.03
N LYS A 6 -14.82 -0.02 -44.42
CA LYS A 6 -14.70 -1.13 -43.45
C LYS A 6 -13.37 -1.12 -42.67
N LYS A 7 -12.30 -0.52 -43.22
CA LYS A 7 -10.99 -0.45 -42.54
C LYS A 7 -10.93 0.70 -41.51
N TRP A 8 -11.71 1.76 -41.70
CA TRP A 8 -11.70 2.93 -40.83
C TRP A 8 -12.32 2.63 -39.46
N ARG A 9 -13.42 1.88 -39.42
CA ARG A 9 -14.03 1.41 -38.16
C ARG A 9 -13.09 0.54 -37.32
N LEU A 10 -12.33 -0.35 -37.98
CA LEU A 10 -11.34 -1.20 -37.30
C LEU A 10 -10.15 -0.38 -36.79
N PHE A 11 -9.69 0.59 -37.57
CA PHE A 11 -8.63 1.52 -37.16
C PHE A 11 -9.06 2.40 -35.99
N SER A 12 -10.29 2.92 -35.99
CA SER A 12 -10.86 3.68 -34.88
C SER A 12 -10.99 2.83 -33.61
N LEU A 13 -11.45 1.57 -33.72
CA LEU A 13 -11.51 0.64 -32.59
C LEU A 13 -10.12 0.33 -32.02
N LEU A 14 -9.13 0.09 -32.88
CA LEU A 14 -7.73 -0.13 -32.46
C LEU A 14 -7.11 1.12 -31.82
N ALA A 15 -7.39 2.31 -32.36
CA ALA A 15 -6.89 3.57 -31.81
C ALA A 15 -7.50 3.85 -30.42
N VAL A 16 -8.82 3.64 -30.27
CA VAL A 16 -9.49 3.76 -28.96
C VAL A 16 -8.91 2.76 -27.96
N MET A 17 -8.69 1.50 -28.39
CA MET A 17 -8.07 0.48 -27.54
C MET A 17 -6.64 0.84 -27.13
N MET A 18 -5.83 1.43 -28.03
CA MET A 18 -4.49 1.91 -27.70
C MET A 18 -4.49 3.05 -26.67
N VAL A 19 -5.46 3.97 -26.76
CA VAL A 19 -5.64 5.05 -25.77
C VAL A 19 -6.04 4.48 -24.40
N PHE A 20 -6.87 3.44 -24.36
CA PHE A 20 -7.20 2.76 -23.10
C PHE A 20 -6.04 1.94 -22.53
N LEU A 21 -5.09 1.50 -23.36
CA LEU A 21 -3.90 0.74 -22.94
C LEU A 21 -2.73 1.64 -22.51
N SER A 22 -2.79 2.95 -22.72
CA SER A 22 -1.69 3.88 -22.40
C SER A 22 -1.74 4.48 -20.99
N GLY A 23 -2.53 3.90 -20.08
CA GLY A 23 -2.57 4.32 -18.69
C GLY A 23 -1.20 4.16 -18.02
N CYS A 24 -0.46 5.26 -17.90
CA CYS A 24 0.80 5.27 -17.16
C CYS A 24 0.51 5.19 -15.67
N GLY A 25 1.25 4.34 -14.95
CA GLY A 25 1.21 4.33 -13.49
C GLY A 25 1.70 5.65 -12.90
N GLU A 26 1.23 5.98 -11.71
CA GLU A 26 1.73 7.10 -10.91
C GLU A 26 2.85 6.64 -9.97
N ASP A 27 3.90 7.44 -9.83
CA ASP A 27 5.13 7.05 -9.11
C ASP A 27 4.91 6.86 -7.59
N TYR A 28 3.86 7.45 -7.04
CA TYR A 28 3.55 7.40 -5.61
C TYR A 28 2.71 6.18 -5.19
N ILE A 29 2.12 5.42 -6.14
CA ILE A 29 1.19 4.32 -5.85
C ILE A 29 1.26 3.14 -6.83
N SER A 30 1.97 3.23 -7.96
CA SER A 30 1.93 2.16 -8.97
C SER A 30 2.98 1.08 -8.73
N ALA A 31 2.54 -0.17 -8.61
CA ALA A 31 3.43 -1.34 -8.62
C ALA A 31 4.15 -1.55 -9.97
N LEU A 32 3.66 -0.94 -11.06
CA LEU A 32 4.28 -0.98 -12.39
C LEU A 32 5.33 0.14 -12.59
N LYS A 33 5.49 1.02 -11.60
CA LYS A 33 6.56 2.02 -11.53
C LYS A 33 7.23 1.98 -10.13
N PRO A 34 7.94 0.89 -9.81
CA PRO A 34 8.48 0.70 -8.49
C PRO A 34 9.60 1.71 -8.18
N SER A 35 9.53 2.29 -6.98
CA SER A 35 10.46 3.24 -6.39
C SER A 35 11.26 2.65 -5.21
N GLY A 36 11.01 1.40 -4.83
CA GLY A 36 11.82 0.65 -3.86
C GLY A 36 12.56 -0.53 -4.49
N GLN A 37 13.68 -0.93 -3.91
CA GLN A 37 14.49 -2.05 -4.41
C GLN A 37 13.67 -3.34 -4.54
N VAL A 38 12.87 -3.69 -3.53
CA VAL A 38 12.04 -4.91 -3.52
C VAL A 38 11.06 -4.89 -4.69
N GLY A 39 10.34 -3.78 -4.89
CA GLY A 39 9.42 -3.60 -6.00
C GLY A 39 10.11 -3.67 -7.36
N LYS A 40 11.31 -3.11 -7.52
CA LYS A 40 12.09 -3.18 -8.76
C LYS A 40 12.47 -4.61 -9.13
N GLU A 41 12.93 -5.39 -8.15
CA GLU A 41 13.27 -6.80 -8.36
C GLU A 41 12.02 -7.64 -8.70
N GLN A 42 10.89 -7.40 -8.02
CA GLN A 42 9.61 -8.03 -8.33
C GLN A 42 9.12 -7.66 -9.74
N PHE A 43 9.26 -6.40 -10.15
CA PHE A 43 8.90 -5.94 -11.49
C PHE A 43 9.77 -6.59 -12.58
N ASN A 44 11.08 -6.78 -12.33
CA ASN A 44 11.95 -7.49 -13.27
C ASN A 44 11.53 -8.95 -13.45
N LEU A 45 11.12 -9.63 -12.37
CA LEU A 45 10.55 -10.99 -12.46
C LEU A 45 9.23 -11.00 -13.23
N LEU A 46 8.37 -10.00 -13.02
CA LEU A 46 7.13 -9.83 -13.78
C LEU A 46 7.41 -9.64 -15.28
N LEU A 47 8.42 -8.84 -15.64
CA LEU A 47 8.83 -8.65 -17.04
C LEU A 47 9.37 -9.94 -17.66
N LEU A 48 10.18 -10.70 -16.92
CA LEU A 48 10.68 -12.01 -17.37
C LEU A 48 9.51 -12.98 -17.62
N ALA A 49 8.61 -13.12 -16.65
CA ALA A 49 7.43 -13.99 -16.76
C ALA A 49 6.53 -13.58 -17.92
N THR A 50 6.23 -12.28 -18.02
CA THR A 50 5.43 -11.72 -19.12
C THR A 50 6.11 -11.97 -20.47
N GLY A 51 7.42 -11.75 -20.59
CA GLY A 51 8.17 -12.00 -21.83
C GLY A 51 8.08 -13.46 -22.30
N ILE A 52 8.26 -14.41 -21.38
CA ILE A 52 8.13 -15.85 -21.67
C ILE A 52 6.69 -16.19 -22.10
N MET A 53 5.68 -15.73 -21.36
CA MET A 53 4.27 -15.98 -21.69
C MET A 53 3.88 -15.38 -23.04
N THR A 54 4.27 -14.13 -23.31
CA THR A 54 4.03 -13.46 -24.59
C THR A 54 4.68 -14.22 -25.74
N LEU A 55 5.94 -14.67 -25.59
CA LEU A 55 6.62 -15.47 -26.61
C LEU A 55 5.82 -16.74 -26.95
N VAL A 56 5.40 -17.50 -25.94
CA VAL A 56 4.64 -18.74 -26.15
C VAL A 56 3.31 -18.44 -26.85
N ILE A 57 2.57 -17.43 -26.39
CA ILE A 57 1.29 -17.02 -27.00
C ILE A 57 1.49 -16.63 -28.46
N VAL A 58 2.52 -15.84 -28.78
CA VAL A 58 2.81 -15.41 -30.15
C VAL A 58 3.14 -16.61 -31.04
N VAL A 59 4.03 -17.50 -30.60
CA VAL A 59 4.41 -18.70 -31.38
C VAL A 59 3.21 -19.58 -31.66
N VAL A 60 2.43 -19.91 -30.62
CA VAL A 60 1.22 -20.75 -30.76
C VAL A 60 0.21 -20.07 -31.68
N SER A 61 -0.05 -18.78 -31.48
CA SER A 61 -1.02 -18.02 -32.29
C SER A 61 -0.60 -17.96 -33.76
N VAL A 62 0.69 -17.78 -34.05
CA VAL A 62 1.23 -17.80 -35.42
C VAL A 62 1.06 -19.18 -36.05
N ILE A 63 1.41 -20.26 -35.35
CA ILE A 63 1.23 -21.64 -35.86
C ILE A 63 -0.25 -21.90 -36.16
N TYR A 64 -1.15 -21.55 -35.24
CA TYR A 64 -2.60 -21.69 -35.43
C TYR A 64 -3.10 -20.85 -36.60
N LEU A 65 -2.64 -19.60 -36.73
CA LEU A 65 -3.02 -18.73 -37.83
C LEU A 65 -2.54 -19.28 -39.18
N LEU A 66 -1.30 -19.78 -39.25
CA LEU A 66 -0.76 -20.42 -40.45
C LEU A 66 -1.54 -21.68 -40.81
N ALA A 67 -1.83 -22.54 -39.83
CA ALA A 67 -2.63 -23.74 -40.03
C ALA A 67 -4.04 -23.39 -40.54
N PHE A 68 -4.69 -22.42 -39.91
CA PHE A 68 -6.01 -21.93 -40.30
C PHE A 68 -6.01 -21.35 -41.72
N LEU A 69 -5.04 -20.50 -42.06
CA LEU A 69 -4.97 -19.86 -43.38
C LEU A 69 -4.60 -20.85 -44.50
N LYS A 70 -3.73 -21.82 -44.22
CA LYS A 70 -3.25 -22.81 -45.18
C LYS A 70 -4.28 -23.92 -45.42
N PHE A 71 -4.87 -24.45 -44.36
CA PHE A 71 -5.78 -25.60 -44.41
C PHE A 71 -7.26 -25.21 -44.41
N ARG A 72 -7.59 -23.94 -44.64
CA ARG A 72 -8.98 -23.50 -44.78
C ARG A 72 -9.66 -24.22 -45.94
N ARG A 73 -10.87 -24.76 -45.70
CA ARG A 73 -11.69 -25.47 -46.71
C ARG A 73 -11.81 -24.72 -48.04
N SER A 74 -11.96 -23.39 -47.99
CA SER A 74 -12.05 -22.56 -49.19
C SER A 74 -10.80 -22.60 -50.10
N LYS A 75 -9.63 -22.98 -49.57
CA LYS A 75 -8.37 -23.08 -50.32
C LYS A 75 -8.04 -24.51 -50.73
N VAL A 76 -8.35 -25.48 -49.87
CA VAL A 76 -7.98 -26.88 -50.09
C VAL A 76 -9.02 -27.62 -50.97
N GLY A 77 -10.26 -27.15 -51.01
CA GLY A 77 -11.34 -27.78 -51.77
C GLY A 77 -12.20 -28.70 -50.90
N GLU A 78 -13.45 -28.95 -51.30
CA GLU A 78 -14.45 -29.63 -50.47
C GLU A 78 -14.27 -31.15 -50.39
N ASN A 79 -13.67 -31.76 -51.41
CA ASN A 79 -13.58 -33.21 -51.57
C ASN A 79 -12.15 -33.74 -51.40
N VAL A 80 -11.31 -33.04 -50.66
CA VAL A 80 -9.92 -33.44 -50.39
C VAL A 80 -9.82 -34.08 -49.02
N ILE A 81 -9.42 -35.36 -48.99
CA ILE A 81 -9.10 -36.07 -47.74
C ILE A 81 -7.67 -35.69 -47.34
N PRO A 82 -7.43 -35.15 -46.13
CA PRO A 82 -6.08 -34.82 -45.68
C PRO A 82 -5.23 -36.09 -45.50
N LYS A 83 -3.90 -35.94 -45.61
CA LYS A 83 -2.98 -37.06 -45.31
C LYS A 83 -3.20 -37.51 -43.87
N GLN A 84 -3.54 -38.79 -43.69
CA GLN A 84 -3.70 -39.40 -42.38
C GLN A 84 -2.31 -39.56 -41.74
N VAL A 85 -2.06 -38.76 -40.70
CA VAL A 85 -0.83 -38.79 -39.91
C VAL A 85 -1.22 -39.01 -38.45
N GLU A 86 -0.68 -40.05 -37.83
CA GLU A 86 -1.03 -40.44 -36.46
C GLU A 86 -0.30 -39.61 -35.39
N GLY A 87 0.80 -38.94 -35.76
CA GLY A 87 1.57 -38.12 -34.83
C GLY A 87 3.03 -37.94 -35.24
N SER A 88 3.82 -37.40 -34.33
CA SER A 88 5.27 -37.25 -34.48
C SER A 88 5.92 -37.27 -33.10
N HIS A 89 6.60 -38.37 -32.77
CA HIS A 89 7.35 -38.48 -31.51
C HIS A 89 8.42 -37.38 -31.35
N THR A 90 9.02 -36.92 -32.45
CA THR A 90 9.98 -35.81 -32.40
C THR A 90 9.31 -34.51 -31.97
N LEU A 91 8.11 -34.19 -32.49
CA LEU A 91 7.36 -33.01 -32.06
C LEU A 91 6.88 -33.16 -30.62
N GLU A 92 6.48 -34.37 -30.23
CA GLU A 92 6.09 -34.68 -28.85
C GLU A 92 7.18 -34.38 -27.84
N VAL A 93 8.41 -34.82 -28.12
CA VAL A 93 9.56 -34.53 -27.26
C VAL A 93 9.83 -33.03 -27.22
N ILE A 94 9.81 -32.34 -28.38
CA ILE A 94 10.13 -30.91 -28.45
C ILE A 94 9.14 -30.07 -27.62
N TRP A 95 7.84 -30.27 -27.80
CA TRP A 95 6.83 -29.47 -27.10
C TRP A 95 6.69 -29.82 -25.62
N THR A 96 7.29 -30.93 -25.16
CA THR A 96 7.34 -31.28 -23.75
C THR A 96 8.60 -30.71 -23.10
N VAL A 97 9.74 -30.82 -23.76
CA VAL A 97 11.03 -30.33 -23.25
C VAL A 97 11.06 -28.79 -23.20
N ILE A 98 10.54 -28.10 -24.22
CA ILE A 98 10.56 -26.63 -24.24
C ILE A 98 9.84 -26.01 -23.03
N PRO A 99 8.58 -26.35 -22.70
CA PRO A 99 7.91 -25.83 -21.52
C PRO A 99 8.65 -26.13 -20.21
N ILE A 100 9.25 -27.31 -20.06
CA ILE A 100 10.05 -27.66 -18.88
C ILE A 100 11.23 -26.70 -18.74
N ILE A 101 11.97 -26.44 -19.83
CA ILE A 101 13.10 -25.51 -19.82
C ILE A 101 12.63 -24.09 -19.49
N LEU A 102 11.54 -23.62 -20.11
CA LEU A 102 10.99 -22.28 -19.83
C LEU A 102 10.55 -22.13 -18.36
N LEU A 103 9.96 -23.18 -17.78
CA LEU A 103 9.61 -23.19 -16.36
C LEU A 103 10.83 -23.16 -15.45
N LEU A 104 11.91 -23.88 -15.79
CA LEU A 104 13.16 -23.83 -15.01
C LEU A 104 13.79 -22.43 -15.05
N ILE A 105 13.80 -21.77 -16.21
CA ILE A 105 14.31 -20.40 -16.37
C ILE A 105 13.54 -19.42 -15.46
N LEU A 106 12.23 -19.59 -15.31
CA LEU A 106 11.40 -18.76 -14.44
C LEU A 106 11.51 -19.17 -12.96
N SER A 107 11.51 -20.47 -12.67
CA SER A 107 11.42 -20.99 -11.30
C SER A 107 12.65 -20.66 -10.46
N VAL A 108 13.85 -20.78 -11.03
CA VAL A 108 15.12 -20.50 -10.30
C VAL A 108 15.15 -19.07 -9.72
N PRO A 109 14.96 -17.99 -10.50
CA PRO A 109 14.99 -16.64 -9.96
C PRO A 109 13.79 -16.36 -9.04
N VAL A 110 12.61 -16.94 -9.29
CA VAL A 110 11.44 -16.78 -8.40
C VAL A 110 11.70 -17.39 -7.02
N VAL A 111 12.21 -18.62 -6.96
CA VAL A 111 12.54 -19.27 -5.68
C VAL A 111 13.64 -18.51 -4.94
N THR A 112 14.69 -18.09 -5.66
CA THR A 112 15.79 -17.31 -5.08
C THR A 112 15.29 -15.99 -4.47
N ALA A 113 14.46 -15.25 -5.22
CA ALA A 113 13.87 -14.01 -4.74
C ALA A 113 12.93 -14.22 -3.55
N THR A 114 12.15 -15.32 -3.55
CA THR A 114 11.25 -15.67 -2.45
C THR A 114 12.01 -15.83 -1.14
N TYR A 115 13.10 -16.61 -1.13
CA TYR A 115 13.93 -16.76 0.07
C TYR A 115 14.64 -15.46 0.46
N LYS A 116 15.15 -14.71 -0.52
CA LYS A 116 15.80 -13.41 -0.27
C LYS A 116 14.87 -12.41 0.43
N PHE A 117 13.62 -12.29 -0.03
CA PHE A 117 12.67 -11.34 0.55
C PHE A 117 12.07 -11.82 1.87
N ALA A 118 12.12 -13.12 2.15
CA ALA A 118 11.73 -13.69 3.45
C ALA A 118 12.85 -13.58 4.51
N ASP A 119 14.08 -13.23 4.11
CA ASP A 119 15.20 -13.14 5.03
C ASP A 119 15.12 -11.88 5.91
N VAL A 120 14.70 -12.11 7.14
CA VAL A 120 14.57 -11.10 8.20
C VAL A 120 15.56 -11.35 9.36
N ALA A 121 16.62 -12.14 9.14
CA ALA A 121 17.56 -12.51 10.21
C ALA A 121 18.21 -11.29 10.89
N ALA A 122 18.44 -10.21 10.15
CA ALA A 122 19.01 -8.98 10.70
C ALA A 122 18.12 -8.28 11.74
N MET A 123 16.81 -8.59 11.80
CA MET A 123 15.95 -8.12 12.90
C MET A 123 16.39 -8.68 14.26
N ASP A 124 17.08 -9.82 14.26
CA ASP A 124 17.53 -10.46 15.48
C ASP A 124 18.92 -10.01 15.93
N GLU A 125 19.68 -9.34 15.06
CA GLU A 125 21.01 -8.79 15.33
C GLU A 125 20.99 -7.70 16.40
N VAL A 126 22.05 -7.69 17.22
CA VAL A 126 22.26 -6.72 18.31
C VAL A 126 23.68 -6.17 18.26
N ASP A 127 23.85 -4.93 18.71
CA ASP A 127 25.17 -4.31 18.89
C ASP A 127 25.88 -4.83 20.14
N GLU A 128 27.11 -4.34 20.39
CA GLU A 128 27.91 -4.69 21.57
C GLU A 128 27.22 -4.35 22.91
N ALA A 129 26.29 -3.38 22.90
CA ALA A 129 25.49 -2.99 24.05
C ALA A 129 24.18 -3.80 24.18
N GLY A 130 23.93 -4.75 23.27
CA GLY A 130 22.72 -5.59 23.25
C GLY A 130 21.49 -4.92 22.63
N ASN A 131 21.64 -3.75 22.00
CA ASN A 131 20.54 -3.05 21.34
C ASN A 131 20.32 -3.57 19.93
N LYS A 132 19.06 -3.66 19.51
CA LYS A 132 18.69 -4.02 18.14
C LYS A 132 19.18 -2.96 17.16
N THR A 133 19.93 -3.38 16.15
CA THR A 133 20.55 -2.47 15.16
C THR A 133 19.62 -2.17 13.98
N ALA A 134 18.76 -3.12 13.61
CA ALA A 134 17.82 -2.96 12.51
C ALA A 134 16.70 -1.98 12.86
N LEU A 135 16.43 -1.02 11.97
CA LEU A 135 15.25 -0.18 12.06
C LEU A 135 14.00 -1.05 11.86
N THR A 136 13.27 -1.26 12.94
CA THR A 136 12.06 -2.08 12.98
C THR A 136 10.86 -1.21 13.30
N VAL A 137 9.77 -1.40 12.56
CA VAL A 137 8.48 -0.78 12.81
C VAL A 137 7.45 -1.86 13.09
N ASN A 138 6.83 -1.82 14.26
CA ASN A 138 5.67 -2.63 14.57
C ASN A 138 4.43 -1.94 13.97
N VAL A 139 3.74 -2.65 13.08
CA VAL A 139 2.53 -2.17 12.41
C VAL A 139 1.34 -2.95 12.95
N THR A 140 0.41 -2.22 13.57
CA THR A 140 -0.84 -2.79 14.05
C THR A 140 -2.00 -2.28 13.21
N ALA A 141 -2.68 -3.18 12.51
CA ALA A 141 -3.89 -2.88 11.76
C ALA A 141 -5.12 -2.92 12.67
N LYS A 142 -5.97 -1.90 12.58
CA LYS A 142 -7.21 -1.74 13.35
C LYS A 142 -8.33 -1.27 12.41
N LEU A 143 -9.59 -1.57 12.69
CA LEU A 143 -10.73 -1.11 11.88
C LEU A 143 -10.96 0.39 12.08
N TYR A 144 -10.69 1.30 11.14
CA TYR A 144 -10.05 1.15 9.81
C TYR A 144 -8.90 2.18 9.68
N TRP A 145 -7.83 1.91 10.42
CA TRP A 145 -6.65 2.76 10.57
C TRP A 145 -5.40 1.94 10.94
N TRP A 146 -4.24 2.55 10.80
CA TRP A 146 -2.93 1.93 11.00
C TRP A 146 -2.17 2.61 12.13
N GLU A 147 -1.68 1.81 13.08
CA GLU A 147 -0.77 2.22 14.15
C GLU A 147 0.67 1.83 13.78
N PHE A 148 1.62 2.74 13.98
CA PHE A 148 3.03 2.54 13.72
C PHE A 148 3.83 2.80 14.99
N GLU A 149 4.52 1.78 15.47
CA GLU A 149 5.40 1.85 16.62
C GLU A 149 6.84 1.62 16.20
N TYR A 150 7.75 2.46 16.69
CA TYR A 150 9.20 2.36 16.53
C TYR A 150 9.79 1.96 17.88
N PRO A 151 9.87 0.66 18.20
CA PRO A 151 10.18 0.18 19.56
C PRO A 151 11.55 0.66 20.06
N ASN A 152 12.56 0.68 19.19
CA ASN A 152 13.91 1.13 19.57
C ASN A 152 13.96 2.64 19.87
N GLN A 153 13.04 3.41 19.29
CA GLN A 153 12.93 4.84 19.48
C GLN A 153 11.91 5.21 20.58
N GLY A 154 11.07 4.26 21.01
CA GLY A 154 9.99 4.50 21.97
C GLY A 154 8.88 5.40 21.41
N ILE A 155 8.68 5.40 20.08
CA ILE A 155 7.75 6.30 19.39
C ILE A 155 6.53 5.53 18.91
N VAL A 156 5.35 6.12 19.04
CA VAL A 156 4.09 5.65 18.46
C VAL A 156 3.44 6.77 17.65
N THR A 157 3.04 6.47 16.43
CA THR A 157 2.24 7.34 15.56
C THR A 157 1.14 6.54 14.88
N ALA A 158 0.30 7.20 14.09
CA ALA A 158 -0.78 6.58 13.36
C ALA A 158 -1.00 7.24 12.00
N GLN A 159 -1.53 6.48 11.05
CA GLN A 159 -1.89 6.87 9.68
C GLN A 159 -0.74 7.35 8.78
N GLU A 160 0.39 7.74 9.34
CA GLU A 160 1.59 8.14 8.61
C GLU A 160 2.82 7.43 9.12
N LEU A 161 3.50 6.77 8.19
CA LEU A 161 4.75 6.07 8.40
C LEU A 161 5.88 6.98 7.92
N VAL A 162 6.86 7.26 8.78
CA VAL A 162 8.05 8.04 8.42
C VAL A 162 9.25 7.08 8.42
N VAL A 163 9.98 7.04 7.33
CA VAL A 163 11.11 6.11 7.17
C VAL A 163 12.29 6.76 6.46
N PRO A 164 13.53 6.36 6.79
CA PRO A 164 14.71 6.82 6.08
C PRO A 164 14.89 6.09 4.75
N THR A 165 15.48 6.77 3.78
CA THR A 165 15.89 6.20 2.50
C THR A 165 17.22 5.45 2.61
N GLY A 166 17.51 4.60 1.63
CA GLY A 166 18.83 3.98 1.46
C GLY A 166 19.16 2.82 2.41
N GLN A 167 18.23 2.41 3.28
CA GLN A 167 18.40 1.27 4.18
C GLN A 167 17.16 0.38 4.26
N LYS A 168 17.34 -0.84 4.79
CA LYS A 168 16.23 -1.76 5.03
C LYS A 168 15.43 -1.30 6.24
N VAL A 169 14.12 -1.20 6.05
CA VAL A 169 13.15 -1.02 7.14
C VAL A 169 12.41 -2.32 7.32
N TYR A 170 12.48 -2.87 8.52
CA TYR A 170 11.84 -4.12 8.87
C TYR A 170 10.49 -3.86 9.51
N PHE A 171 9.52 -4.72 9.23
CA PHE A 171 8.16 -4.58 9.72
C PHE A 171 7.70 -5.84 10.44
N ASN A 172 7.21 -5.66 11.66
CA ASN A 172 6.43 -6.67 12.36
C ASN A 172 4.94 -6.34 12.15
N LEU A 173 4.17 -7.26 11.59
CA LEU A 173 2.79 -7.01 11.17
C LEU A 173 1.81 -7.81 12.02
N LYS A 174 0.86 -7.10 12.64
CA LYS A 174 -0.18 -7.69 13.47
C LYS A 174 -1.54 -7.03 13.19
N ALA A 175 -2.62 -7.79 13.30
CA ALA A 175 -3.96 -7.22 13.34
C ALA A 175 -4.55 -7.30 14.74
N ALA A 176 -5.30 -6.27 15.13
CA ALA A 176 -5.98 -6.22 16.43
C ALA A 176 -7.39 -6.85 16.41
N ASP A 177 -8.01 -6.95 15.23
CA ASP A 177 -9.43 -7.29 15.10
C ASP A 177 -9.70 -8.37 14.03
N VAL A 178 -9.52 -8.05 12.75
CA VAL A 178 -9.72 -8.94 11.60
C VAL A 178 -8.46 -8.97 10.74
N LYS A 179 -8.42 -9.82 9.72
CA LYS A 179 -7.28 -9.82 8.79
C LYS A 179 -7.26 -8.54 7.97
N HIS A 180 -6.07 -7.97 7.79
CA HIS A 180 -5.80 -6.88 6.85
C HIS A 180 -4.58 -7.25 5.99
N SER A 181 -4.17 -6.36 5.09
CA SER A 181 -2.92 -6.53 4.35
C SER A 181 -2.23 -5.21 4.14
N PHE A 182 -1.01 -5.10 4.68
CA PHE A 182 -0.20 -3.89 4.62
C PHE A 182 0.49 -3.82 3.28
N TRP A 183 0.20 -2.77 2.50
CA TRP A 183 0.75 -2.62 1.16
C TRP A 183 1.14 -1.18 0.83
N ILE A 184 2.38 -1.02 0.37
CA ILE A 184 2.90 0.22 -0.23
C ILE A 184 3.28 -0.11 -1.68
N PRO A 185 2.36 -0.01 -2.65
CA PRO A 185 2.55 -0.66 -3.95
C PRO A 185 3.74 -0.15 -4.74
N ALA A 186 4.07 1.13 -4.63
CA ALA A 186 5.23 1.71 -5.29
C ALA A 186 6.56 1.19 -4.71
N ILE A 187 6.57 0.58 -3.53
CA ILE A 187 7.82 0.18 -2.84
C ILE A 187 8.06 -1.31 -2.91
N GLY A 188 7.00 -2.13 -2.75
CA GLY A 188 7.12 -3.58 -2.81
C GLY A 188 5.79 -4.32 -2.64
N GLY A 189 5.89 -5.64 -2.49
CA GLY A 189 4.75 -6.53 -2.28
C GLY A 189 4.01 -6.27 -0.97
N LYS A 190 2.76 -6.70 -0.92
CA LYS A 190 1.94 -6.67 0.30
C LYS A 190 2.33 -7.81 1.25
N MET A 191 2.03 -7.64 2.54
CA MET A 191 2.07 -8.71 3.52
C MET A 191 0.86 -8.61 4.45
N ASP A 192 0.21 -9.74 4.69
CA ASP A 192 -1.02 -9.78 5.47
C ASP A 192 -0.73 -9.52 6.95
N THR A 193 -1.65 -8.86 7.63
CA THR A 193 -1.63 -8.70 9.09
C THR A 193 -2.71 -9.60 9.68
N ASN A 194 -2.32 -10.45 10.62
CA ASN A 194 -3.20 -11.49 11.17
C ASN A 194 -3.37 -11.31 12.68
N VAL A 195 -4.51 -11.77 13.18
CA VAL A 195 -4.84 -11.74 14.62
C VAL A 195 -4.07 -12.80 15.40
N GLU A 196 -3.77 -13.95 14.79
CA GLU A 196 -3.18 -15.10 15.49
C GLU A 196 -1.66 -15.08 15.47
N ASN A 197 -1.05 -14.80 14.31
CA ASN A 197 0.40 -14.80 14.13
C ASN A 197 0.93 -13.41 13.81
N LEU A 198 2.25 -13.28 13.83
CA LEU A 198 2.98 -12.08 13.45
C LEU A 198 3.71 -12.37 12.15
N ASN A 199 3.47 -11.57 11.12
CA ASN A 199 4.20 -11.64 9.87
C ASN A 199 5.35 -10.66 9.89
N LYS A 200 6.45 -11.01 9.22
CA LYS A 200 7.64 -10.17 9.12
C LYS A 200 8.09 -10.07 7.68
N PHE A 201 8.53 -8.88 7.30
CA PHE A 201 9.20 -8.64 6.03
C PHE A 201 9.97 -7.32 6.10
N TYR A 202 10.69 -6.98 5.04
CA TYR A 202 11.38 -5.70 4.93
C TYR A 202 11.05 -5.01 3.61
N LEU A 203 11.19 -3.69 3.61
CA LEU A 203 11.18 -2.87 2.40
C LEU A 203 12.43 -1.97 2.39
N VAL A 204 12.77 -1.49 1.20
CA VAL A 204 13.84 -0.50 0.99
C VAL A 204 13.26 0.65 0.19
N PHE A 205 13.49 1.86 0.66
CA PHE A 205 12.98 3.08 0.06
C PHE A 205 14.14 3.80 -0.63
N ASP A 206 14.15 3.82 -1.96
CA ASP A 206 15.33 4.27 -2.72
C ASP A 206 15.35 5.78 -2.97
N LYS A 207 14.20 6.45 -2.82
CA LYS A 207 14.04 7.88 -3.10
C LYS A 207 13.21 8.56 -2.01
N GLU A 208 13.51 9.82 -1.77
CA GLU A 208 12.69 10.67 -0.91
C GLU A 208 11.33 10.96 -1.54
N SER A 209 10.33 11.25 -0.71
CA SER A 209 8.95 11.42 -1.17
C SER A 209 8.59 12.86 -1.45
N ALA A 210 9.45 13.83 -1.10
CA ALA A 210 9.17 15.27 -1.21
C ALA A 210 8.72 15.70 -2.62
N ASP A 211 9.31 15.11 -3.67
CA ASP A 211 9.00 15.43 -5.07
C ASP A 211 7.76 14.68 -5.62
N LEU A 212 7.13 13.85 -4.80
CA LEU A 212 5.91 13.12 -5.20
C LEU A 212 4.67 14.00 -5.08
N LYS A 213 3.59 13.54 -5.69
CA LYS A 213 2.26 14.09 -5.42
C LYS A 213 1.96 14.00 -3.93
N ASP A 214 1.57 15.13 -3.35
CA ASP A 214 1.38 15.30 -1.90
C ASP A 214 2.65 15.11 -1.05
N GLY A 215 3.83 14.87 -1.62
CA GLY A 215 5.06 14.67 -0.83
C GLY A 215 5.17 13.28 -0.16
N VAL A 216 4.36 12.29 -0.55
CA VAL A 216 4.27 10.97 0.11
C VAL A 216 3.99 9.82 -0.86
N PHE A 217 4.39 8.60 -0.48
CA PHE A 217 3.87 7.38 -1.08
C PHE A 217 2.53 6.98 -0.43
N TYR A 218 1.70 6.26 -1.20
CA TYR A 218 0.38 5.84 -0.73
C TYR A 218 0.41 4.40 -0.23
N GLY A 219 -0.02 4.22 1.01
CA GLY A 219 -0.25 2.93 1.63
C GLY A 219 -1.72 2.54 1.60
N LYS A 220 -2.00 1.25 1.41
CA LYS A 220 -3.34 0.68 1.27
C LYS A 220 -3.52 -0.55 2.16
N CYS A 221 -4.75 -0.78 2.61
CA CYS A 221 -5.21 -2.10 3.00
C CYS A 221 -5.56 -2.91 1.75
N ALA A 222 -5.01 -4.12 1.64
CA ALA A 222 -5.19 -4.99 0.48
C ALA A 222 -5.86 -6.35 0.82
N GLU A 223 -6.58 -6.41 1.92
CA GLU A 223 -7.43 -7.54 2.33
C GLU A 223 -8.77 -7.01 2.84
N LEU A 224 -9.88 -7.60 2.39
CA LEU A 224 -11.21 -7.09 2.68
C LEU A 224 -11.51 -7.17 4.18
N CYS A 225 -11.51 -6.02 4.86
CA CYS A 225 -11.66 -5.95 6.31
C CYS A 225 -13.00 -5.41 6.82
N GLY A 226 -13.91 -5.01 5.92
CA GLY A 226 -15.27 -4.56 6.26
C GLY A 226 -15.72 -3.32 5.48
N PRO A 227 -16.83 -2.66 5.89
CA PRO A 227 -17.45 -1.57 5.13
C PRO A 227 -16.53 -0.39 4.73
N SER A 228 -15.52 -0.07 5.55
CA SER A 228 -14.55 1.00 5.25
C SER A 228 -13.21 0.49 4.68
N HIS A 229 -13.14 -0.75 4.20
CA HIS A 229 -11.92 -1.34 3.65
C HIS A 229 -11.25 -0.45 2.59
N ALA A 230 -12.04 0.06 1.63
CA ALA A 230 -11.54 0.90 0.54
C ALA A 230 -10.97 2.27 1.01
N LEU A 231 -11.24 2.66 2.25
CA LEU A 231 -10.84 3.93 2.87
C LEU A 231 -9.75 3.73 3.93
N MET A 232 -9.25 2.50 4.11
CA MET A 232 -8.22 2.14 5.07
C MET A 232 -6.81 2.43 4.52
N ASP A 233 -6.63 3.69 4.15
CA ASP A 233 -5.39 4.24 3.62
C ASP A 233 -4.46 4.72 4.74
N PHE A 234 -3.16 4.68 4.45
CA PHE A 234 -2.11 5.38 5.20
C PHE A 234 -1.19 6.10 4.21
N LYS A 235 -0.29 6.94 4.73
CA LYS A 235 0.73 7.63 3.93
C LYS A 235 2.11 7.28 4.43
N VAL A 236 3.09 7.34 3.52
CA VAL A 236 4.47 7.00 3.83
C VAL A 236 5.36 8.15 3.37
N LYS A 237 6.00 8.79 4.34
CA LYS A 237 6.98 9.84 4.14
C LYS A 237 8.37 9.24 4.20
N THR A 238 9.09 9.34 3.09
CA THR A 238 10.46 8.81 2.98
C THR A 238 11.42 9.99 2.94
N VAL A 239 12.33 10.05 3.91
CA VAL A 239 13.23 11.19 4.13
C VAL A 239 14.69 10.75 4.14
N SER A 240 15.65 11.69 4.13
CA SER A 240 17.05 11.34 4.36
C SER A 240 17.25 10.74 5.76
N PRO A 241 18.31 9.94 6.00
CA PRO A 241 18.63 9.44 7.34
C PRO A 241 18.74 10.55 8.39
N GLU A 242 19.34 11.69 8.04
CA GLU A 242 19.51 12.84 8.94
C GLU A 242 18.16 13.49 9.28
N ALA A 243 17.26 13.62 8.29
CA ALA A 243 15.92 14.14 8.50
C ALA A 243 15.06 13.17 9.33
N PHE A 244 15.27 11.86 9.18
CA PHE A 244 14.63 10.86 10.03
C PHE A 244 15.09 10.98 11.49
N ASP A 245 16.39 11.14 11.74
CA ASP A 245 16.92 11.34 13.08
C ASP A 245 16.39 12.63 13.73
N ALA A 246 16.28 13.71 12.95
CA ALA A 246 15.65 14.95 13.40
C ALA A 246 14.18 14.75 13.75
N TRP A 247 13.42 14.05 12.90
CA TRP A 247 12.03 13.69 13.17
C TRP A 247 11.89 12.85 14.45
N VAL A 248 12.76 11.86 14.67
CA VAL A 248 12.82 11.07 15.91
C VAL A 248 13.06 11.95 17.13
N ALA A 249 14.00 12.90 17.04
CA ALA A 249 14.29 13.83 18.14
C ALA A 249 13.07 14.72 18.46
N ASN A 250 12.39 15.23 17.43
CA ASN A 250 11.19 16.06 17.62
C ASN A 250 10.03 15.27 18.20
N MET A 251 9.83 14.02 17.76
CA MET A 251 8.84 13.11 18.37
C MET A 251 9.16 12.87 19.85
N LYS A 252 10.43 12.62 20.20
CA LYS A 252 10.84 12.45 21.60
C LYS A 252 10.63 13.69 22.45
N ALA A 253 10.75 14.89 21.89
CA ALA A 253 10.47 16.13 22.59
C ALA A 253 8.98 16.31 22.96
N THR A 254 8.09 15.45 22.46
CA THR A 254 6.69 15.40 22.86
C THR A 254 6.42 14.54 24.10
N GLU A 255 7.45 13.92 24.66
CA GLU A 255 7.32 13.10 25.87
C GLU A 255 6.65 13.88 27.01
N GLY A 256 5.61 13.28 27.59
CA GLY A 256 4.84 13.87 28.68
C GLY A 256 3.82 14.93 28.23
N GLN A 257 3.72 15.26 26.94
CA GLN A 257 2.67 16.15 26.45
C GLN A 257 1.29 15.50 26.61
N THR A 258 0.37 16.27 27.15
CA THR A 258 -1.04 15.91 27.31
C THR A 258 -1.89 17.18 27.25
N ALA A 259 -3.13 17.05 26.80
CA ALA A 259 -4.09 18.15 26.88
C ALA A 259 -4.56 18.34 28.33
N SER A 260 -4.73 19.60 28.76
CA SER A 260 -5.24 19.94 30.08
C SER A 260 -6.71 20.36 30.05
N LYS A 261 -7.51 19.82 30.98
CA LYS A 261 -8.92 20.23 31.17
C LYS A 261 -9.04 21.66 31.69
N ASP A 262 -8.00 22.16 32.35
CA ASP A 262 -7.93 23.51 32.91
C ASP A 262 -7.26 24.51 31.95
N SER A 263 -7.02 24.12 30.69
CA SER A 263 -6.42 25.01 29.69
C SER A 263 -7.32 26.21 29.41
N THR A 264 -6.70 27.38 29.21
CA THR A 264 -7.42 28.58 28.74
C THR A 264 -7.72 28.53 27.24
N ASP A 265 -7.10 27.60 26.51
CA ASP A 265 -7.45 27.28 25.13
C ASP A 265 -8.67 26.37 25.12
N LEU A 266 -9.79 26.87 24.57
CA LEU A 266 -11.04 26.12 24.48
C LEU A 266 -10.87 24.79 23.72
N GLY A 267 -10.05 24.76 22.66
CA GLY A 267 -9.83 23.57 21.86
C GLY A 267 -9.06 22.50 22.62
N GLU A 268 -8.02 22.90 23.35
CA GLU A 268 -7.26 21.98 24.22
C GLU A 268 -8.14 21.44 25.37
N ALA A 269 -8.88 22.33 26.05
CA ALA A 269 -9.78 21.93 27.12
C ALA A 269 -10.87 20.97 26.63
N THR A 270 -11.43 21.24 25.45
CA THR A 270 -12.41 20.35 24.78
C THR A 270 -11.78 19.00 24.44
N PHE A 271 -10.54 18.99 23.92
CA PHE A 271 -9.80 17.76 23.62
C PHE A 271 -9.58 16.93 24.89
N ALA A 272 -9.16 17.56 25.98
CA ALA A 272 -8.90 16.91 27.26
C ALA A 272 -10.18 16.27 27.85
N ASN A 273 -11.34 16.88 27.62
CA ASN A 273 -12.62 16.38 28.11
C ASN A 273 -13.20 15.25 27.25
N SER A 274 -13.06 15.35 25.93
CA SER A 274 -13.78 14.47 24.99
C SER A 274 -12.86 13.44 24.33
N CYS A 275 -11.65 13.83 23.90
CA CYS A 275 -10.83 13.03 22.98
C CYS A 275 -9.72 12.24 23.69
N LEU A 276 -9.22 12.73 24.82
CA LEU A 276 -8.00 12.22 25.48
C LEU A 276 -8.12 10.77 25.97
N ALA A 277 -9.34 10.26 26.19
CA ALA A 277 -9.56 8.86 26.56
C ALA A 277 -9.16 7.87 25.44
N CYS A 278 -9.21 8.31 24.18
CA CYS A 278 -8.91 7.47 23.02
C CYS A 278 -7.65 7.91 22.27
N HIS A 279 -7.34 9.21 22.29
CA HIS A 279 -6.29 9.81 21.48
C HIS A 279 -5.18 10.42 22.33
N ALA A 280 -3.95 9.93 22.14
CA ALA A 280 -2.76 10.53 22.72
C ALA A 280 -2.27 11.74 21.89
N VAL A 281 -1.63 12.69 22.56
CA VAL A 281 -0.92 13.85 21.96
C VAL A 281 0.57 13.87 22.32
N SER A 282 1.07 12.77 22.90
CA SER A 282 2.50 12.47 23.02
C SER A 282 2.85 11.36 22.04
N GLY A 283 3.93 11.57 21.29
CA GLY A 283 4.49 10.61 20.36
C GLY A 283 5.31 9.54 21.07
N VAL A 284 5.62 9.74 22.35
CA VAL A 284 6.32 8.79 23.21
C VAL A 284 5.34 8.10 24.13
N GLY A 285 5.46 6.77 24.26
CA GLY A 285 4.69 6.01 25.23
C GLY A 285 4.19 4.65 24.73
N GLY A 286 3.07 4.21 25.31
CA GLY A 286 2.51 2.87 25.11
C GLY A 286 1.78 2.68 23.78
N THR A 287 1.73 1.42 23.33
CA THR A 287 1.07 0.96 22.11
C THR A 287 -0.36 0.53 22.39
N GLY A 288 -1.12 0.19 21.34
CA GLY A 288 -2.45 -0.37 21.53
C GLY A 288 -3.49 0.68 21.90
N GLY A 289 -3.30 1.94 21.47
CA GLY A 289 -4.26 3.01 21.68
C GLY A 289 -5.64 2.67 21.12
N VAL A 290 -6.71 3.16 21.76
CA VAL A 290 -8.09 2.95 21.30
C VAL A 290 -8.31 3.68 19.97
N GLY A 291 -7.85 4.92 19.88
CA GLY A 291 -7.84 5.72 18.66
C GLY A 291 -6.41 5.98 18.14
N PRO A 292 -6.28 6.49 16.91
CA PRO A 292 -5.00 6.92 16.36
C PRO A 292 -4.36 8.00 17.23
N ASN A 293 -3.06 7.87 17.51
CA ASN A 293 -2.25 8.93 18.14
C ASN A 293 -2.34 10.21 17.28
N LEU A 294 -2.52 11.38 17.87
CA LEU A 294 -2.73 12.66 17.16
C LEU A 294 -1.57 13.65 17.31
N THR A 295 -0.47 13.26 17.94
CA THR A 295 0.72 14.12 18.21
C THR A 295 1.21 14.89 16.99
N THR A 296 1.18 14.26 15.81
CA THR A 296 1.66 14.85 14.55
C THR A 296 0.51 15.17 13.60
N PHE A 297 -0.71 15.39 14.11
CA PHE A 297 -1.87 15.53 13.24
C PHE A 297 -1.71 16.69 12.23
N GLY A 298 -1.20 17.84 12.67
CA GLY A 298 -0.94 19.00 11.83
C GLY A 298 0.12 18.79 10.76
N ASP A 299 0.99 17.78 10.92
CA ASP A 299 1.97 17.41 9.91
C ASP A 299 1.39 16.45 8.84
N ARG A 300 0.16 15.98 9.04
CA ARG A 300 -0.43 14.94 8.18
C ARG A 300 -0.83 15.45 6.81
N ASN A 301 -0.75 14.56 5.85
CA ASN A 301 -1.23 14.75 4.49
C ASN A 301 -2.74 14.60 4.35
N ARG A 302 -3.41 13.87 5.26
CA ARG A 302 -4.85 13.53 5.14
C ARG A 302 -5.57 13.48 6.48
N VAL A 303 -6.85 13.87 6.47
CA VAL A 303 -7.79 13.56 7.56
C VAL A 303 -8.31 12.13 7.37
N ALA A 304 -8.33 11.35 8.45
CA ALA A 304 -8.75 9.95 8.44
C ALA A 304 -8.05 9.07 7.36
N GLY A 305 -6.86 9.45 6.89
CA GLY A 305 -6.07 8.73 5.88
C GLY A 305 -6.45 8.98 4.42
N PHE A 306 -7.61 9.57 4.11
CA PHE A 306 -8.10 9.73 2.74
C PHE A 306 -8.70 11.09 2.39
N LEU A 307 -9.29 11.82 3.35
CA LEU A 307 -9.83 13.16 3.12
C LEU A 307 -8.69 14.18 3.02
N GLU A 308 -8.87 15.22 2.21
CA GLU A 308 -7.89 16.31 2.13
C GLU A 308 -7.63 16.92 3.51
N HIS A 309 -6.38 17.26 3.78
CA HIS A 309 -5.97 17.80 5.07
C HIS A 309 -6.31 19.29 5.17
N ASN A 310 -7.47 19.57 5.75
CA ASN A 310 -7.94 20.91 6.05
C ASN A 310 -8.92 20.89 7.23
N GLU A 311 -9.12 22.04 7.87
CA GLU A 311 -10.03 22.19 9.01
C GLU A 311 -11.49 21.84 8.67
N GLU A 312 -11.95 22.12 7.46
CA GLU A 312 -13.33 21.83 7.05
C GLU A 312 -13.63 20.32 7.11
N ASN A 313 -12.76 19.52 6.51
CA ASN A 313 -12.85 18.06 6.53
C ASN A 313 -12.63 17.50 7.94
N LEU A 314 -11.75 18.09 8.74
CA LEU A 314 -11.56 17.67 10.14
C LEU A 314 -12.83 17.92 10.96
N LYS A 315 -13.44 19.09 10.85
CA LYS A 315 -14.71 19.40 11.53
C LYS A 315 -15.83 18.48 11.08
N ALA A 316 -15.94 18.22 9.78
CA ALA A 316 -16.93 17.30 9.24
C ALA A 316 -16.72 15.87 9.77
N TRP A 317 -15.46 15.41 9.81
CA TRP A 317 -15.09 14.13 10.40
C TRP A 317 -15.46 14.03 11.88
N ILE A 318 -15.16 15.05 12.70
CA ILE A 318 -15.49 15.07 14.13
C ILE A 318 -17.01 15.02 14.33
N LYS A 319 -17.78 15.75 13.51
CA LYS A 319 -19.25 15.80 13.58
C LYS A 319 -19.91 14.46 13.29
N ASN A 320 -19.47 13.76 12.24
CA ASN A 320 -20.11 12.52 11.82
C ASN A 320 -19.13 11.59 11.08
N PRO A 321 -18.23 10.89 11.79
CA PRO A 321 -17.24 10.04 11.12
C PRO A 321 -17.90 8.85 10.39
N GLY A 322 -19.11 8.44 10.80
CA GLY A 322 -19.89 7.35 10.17
C GLY A 322 -20.30 7.62 8.72
N GLU A 323 -20.50 8.89 8.36
CA GLU A 323 -20.81 9.30 6.98
C GLU A 323 -19.60 9.11 6.05
N PHE A 324 -18.40 9.35 6.58
CA PHE A 324 -17.15 9.26 5.82
C PHE A 324 -16.57 7.84 5.82
N LYS A 325 -16.60 7.16 6.97
CA LYS A 325 -16.11 5.80 7.15
C LYS A 325 -17.17 4.92 7.81
N PRO A 326 -18.04 4.25 7.02
CA PRO A 326 -19.02 3.33 7.57
C PRO A 326 -18.40 2.24 8.46
N GLY A 327 -18.99 2.01 9.64
CA GLY A 327 -18.54 1.00 10.60
C GLY A 327 -17.27 1.35 11.37
N ASN A 328 -16.80 2.60 11.32
CA ASN A 328 -15.70 3.06 12.17
C ASN A 328 -16.09 3.04 13.67
N LEU A 329 -15.09 2.90 14.54
CA LEU A 329 -15.28 2.79 15.99
C LEU A 329 -15.25 4.13 16.74
N MET A 330 -15.24 5.26 16.03
CA MET A 330 -15.46 6.62 16.59
C MET A 330 -16.96 6.99 16.57
N MET A 331 -17.83 5.96 16.56
CA MET A 331 -19.28 6.05 16.69
C MET A 331 -19.68 5.35 18.00
N ASN A 332 -20.90 5.60 18.49
CA ASN A 332 -21.46 4.84 19.60
C ASN A 332 -21.51 3.33 19.28
N PRO A 333 -21.65 2.43 20.28
CA PRO A 333 -21.65 0.99 20.05
C PRO A 333 -22.70 0.50 19.04
N GLU A 334 -23.84 1.20 18.93
CA GLU A 334 -24.88 0.91 17.94
C GLU A 334 -24.54 1.40 16.51
N GLY A 335 -23.50 2.24 16.36
CA GLY A 335 -23.10 2.87 15.10
C GLY A 335 -24.08 3.90 14.55
N THR A 336 -25.02 4.36 15.38
CA THR A 336 -26.14 5.23 15.00
C THR A 336 -25.89 6.71 15.25
N ALA A 337 -24.91 7.05 16.11
CA ALA A 337 -24.55 8.42 16.45
C ALA A 337 -23.03 8.54 16.70
N PRO A 338 -22.42 9.70 16.40
CA PRO A 338 -21.05 9.99 16.80
C PRO A 338 -20.90 9.96 18.33
N VAL A 339 -19.75 9.49 18.83
CA VAL A 339 -19.45 9.50 20.29
C VAL A 339 -19.47 10.92 20.86
N TYR A 340 -19.21 11.93 20.02
CA TYR A 340 -19.05 13.33 20.40
C TYR A 340 -20.08 14.26 19.74
N GLY A 341 -21.27 13.73 19.44
CA GLY A 341 -22.35 14.48 18.76
C GLY A 341 -22.92 15.68 19.51
N ASP A 342 -22.61 15.81 20.79
CA ASP A 342 -23.14 16.87 21.66
C ASP A 342 -22.27 18.15 21.68
N LEU A 343 -21.12 18.15 20.99
CA LEU A 343 -20.25 19.32 20.92
C LEU A 343 -20.90 20.45 20.09
N THR A 344 -20.81 21.68 20.58
CA THR A 344 -21.26 22.87 19.87
C THR A 344 -20.35 23.19 18.67
N ASP A 345 -20.86 23.96 17.71
CA ASP A 345 -20.07 24.38 16.54
C ASP A 345 -18.81 25.18 16.94
N GLU A 346 -18.88 25.96 18.01
CA GLU A 346 -17.75 26.72 18.56
C GLU A 346 -16.68 25.78 19.14
N GLU A 347 -17.09 24.79 19.95
CA GLU A 347 -16.18 23.77 20.48
C GLU A 347 -15.52 22.96 19.36
N ILE A 348 -16.28 22.58 18.33
CA ILE A 348 -15.75 21.83 17.18
C ILE A 348 -14.72 22.66 16.40
N GLN A 349 -14.96 23.96 16.20
CA GLN A 349 -13.99 24.84 15.55
C GLN A 349 -12.72 24.99 16.38
N ALA A 350 -12.84 25.24 17.68
CA ALA A 350 -11.69 25.37 18.58
C ALA A 350 -10.89 24.06 18.65
N LEU A 351 -11.59 22.93 18.76
CA LEU A 351 -10.99 21.59 18.78
C LEU A 351 -10.23 21.28 17.48
N ALA A 352 -10.83 21.59 16.32
CA ALA A 352 -10.17 21.40 15.03
C ALA A 352 -8.89 22.25 14.93
N THR A 353 -8.95 23.50 15.38
CA THR A 353 -7.79 24.40 15.41
C THR A 353 -6.67 23.84 16.30
N TYR A 354 -7.00 23.38 17.50
CA TYR A 354 -6.05 22.74 18.42
C TYR A 354 -5.39 21.51 17.79
N ILE A 355 -6.19 20.59 17.21
CA ILE A 355 -5.70 19.36 16.59
C ILE A 355 -4.81 19.66 15.38
N MET A 356 -5.16 20.65 14.55
CA MET A 356 -4.32 21.09 13.43
C MET A 356 -2.99 21.72 13.89
N GLY A 357 -2.94 22.24 15.13
CA GLY A 357 -1.71 22.77 15.74
C GLY A 357 -0.76 21.71 16.28
N LEU A 358 -1.17 20.43 16.36
CA LEU A 358 -0.33 19.33 16.85
C LEU A 358 0.71 18.94 15.80
N SER A 359 1.92 19.49 15.93
CA SER A 359 3.00 19.34 14.96
C SER A 359 4.36 19.14 15.62
N VAL A 360 5.18 18.30 15.01
CA VAL A 360 6.59 18.06 15.38
C VAL A 360 7.56 18.52 14.29
N GLU A 361 7.06 18.92 13.12
CA GLU A 361 7.85 19.44 12.01
C GLU A 361 7.69 20.97 11.95
N LYS A 362 8.69 21.71 12.42
CA LYS A 362 8.67 23.19 12.45
C LYS A 362 9.57 23.80 11.40
#